data_AF-A0A7V7QJH7-F1
#
_entry.id   AF-A0A7V7QJH7-F1
#
_cell.length_a   1.000
_cell.length_b   1.000
_cell.length_c   1.000
_cell.angle_alpha   90.00
_cell.angle_beta   90.00
_cell.angle_gamma   90.00
#
_symmetry.space_group_name_H-M   'P 1'
#
loop_
_entity.id
_entity.type
_entity.pdbx_description
1 polymer ?
#
loop_
_entity_poly.entity_id
_entity_poly.type
_entity_poly.pdbx_seq_one_letter_code
_entity_poly.pdbx_strand_id
1 'polypeptide(L)'
;MSGYREIIITPEEMSHITILQKDISIRRTKDALIIGTIYSPERKAIEGAVIEVVAIHNGNCRVKMGYVLTNYQGEFAFVVEKNNCTDYLLNAYEPLEGIKDE
;
A
#
# COMPACT_ATOMS: atom_id res chain seq x y z
N MET A 1 -1.43 8.78 -5.93
CA MET A 1 -2.46 7.85 -6.44
C MET A 1 -2.93 8.30 -7.82
N SER A 2 -2.25 7.90 -8.89
CA SER A 2 -2.61 8.26 -10.28
C SER A 2 -3.24 7.10 -11.09
N GLY A 3 -3.58 5.99 -10.41
CA GLY A 3 -4.03 4.74 -11.05
C GLY A 3 -5.49 4.34 -10.83
N TYR A 4 -6.28 5.07 -10.04
CA TYR A 4 -7.69 4.72 -9.86
C TYR A 4 -8.48 5.01 -11.15
N ARG A 5 -9.22 4.00 -11.62
CA ARG A 5 -10.13 4.06 -12.75
C ARG A 5 -11.38 3.30 -12.38
N GLU A 6 -12.52 3.97 -12.48
CA GLU A 6 -13.83 3.38 -12.34
C GLU A 6 -14.55 3.40 -13.69
N ILE A 7 -15.39 2.40 -13.94
CA ILE A 7 -16.39 2.44 -15.00
C ILE A 7 -17.74 2.28 -14.33
N ILE A 8 -18.59 3.28 -14.50
CA ILE A 8 -19.99 3.21 -14.13
C ILE A 8 -20.74 2.63 -15.33
N ILE A 9 -21.56 1.61 -15.09
CA ILE A 9 -22.45 1.05 -16.10
C ILE A 9 -23.88 1.36 -15.66
N THR A 10 -24.62 2.05 -16.52
CA THR A 10 -26.00 2.45 -16.25
C THR A 10 -27.01 1.45 -16.85
N PRO A 11 -28.25 1.38 -16.32
CA PRO A 11 -29.30 0.55 -16.90
C PRO A 11 -29.63 0.88 -18.37
N GLU A 12 -29.49 2.15 -18.75
CA GLU A 12 -29.71 2.63 -20.12
C GLU A 12 -28.67 2.04 -21.09
N GLU A 13 -27.40 1.98 -20.69
CA GLU A 13 -26.34 1.35 -21.47
C GLU A 13 -26.50 -0.16 -21.63
N MET A 14 -27.28 -0.81 -20.76
CA MET A 14 -27.64 -2.22 -20.88
C MET A 14 -28.96 -2.44 -21.65
N SER A 15 -29.65 -1.36 -22.04
CA SER A 15 -30.91 -1.50 -22.77
C SER A 15 -30.67 -2.08 -24.16
N HIS A 16 -31.40 -3.14 -24.50
CA HIS A 16 -31.39 -3.79 -25.82
C HIS A 16 -30.09 -4.49 -26.24
N ILE A 17 -29.12 -4.67 -25.33
CA ILE A 17 -27.90 -5.41 -25.59
C ILE A 17 -27.75 -6.60 -24.63
N THR A 18 -27.32 -7.74 -25.17
CA THR A 18 -27.06 -8.95 -24.36
C THR A 18 -25.60 -9.03 -23.91
N ILE A 19 -24.70 -8.28 -24.55
CA ILE A 19 -23.26 -8.25 -24.26
C ILE A 19 -22.79 -6.79 -24.33
N LEU A 20 -22.19 -6.29 -23.24
CA LEU A 20 -21.56 -4.98 -23.15
C LEU A 20 -20.05 -5.16 -23.01
N GLN A 21 -19.27 -4.59 -23.94
CA GLN A 21 -17.81 -4.59 -23.87
C GLN A 21 -17.31 -3.21 -23.42
N LYS A 22 -16.44 -3.18 -22.41
CA LYS A 22 -15.80 -1.98 -21.86
C LYS A 22 -14.33 -2.26 -21.59
N ASP A 23 -13.46 -1.33 -21.95
CA ASP A 23 -12.02 -1.44 -21.73
C ASP A 23 -11.55 -0.50 -20.62
N ILE A 24 -10.97 -1.06 -19.55
CA ILE A 24 -10.28 -0.28 -18.51
C ILE A 24 -8.80 -0.21 -18.88
N SER A 25 -8.36 0.95 -19.38
CA SER A 25 -6.95 1.21 -19.66
C SER A 25 -6.26 1.89 -18.47
N ILE A 26 -5.32 1.19 -17.83
CA ILE A 26 -4.47 1.74 -16.76
C ILE A 26 -3.08 1.96 -17.34
N ARG A 27 -2.56 3.19 -17.25
CA ARG A 27 -1.19 3.48 -17.68
C ARG A 27 -0.22 2.84 -16.69
N ARG A 28 0.80 2.16 -17.21
CA ARG A 28 1.91 1.66 -16.41
C ARG A 28 2.66 2.85 -15.81
N THR A 29 2.57 3.03 -14.50
CA THR A 29 3.42 3.98 -13.77
C THR A 29 4.78 3.32 -13.48
N LYS A 30 5.77 4.14 -13.14
CA LYS A 30 7.05 3.64 -12.61
C LYS A 30 6.92 3.32 -11.12
N ASP A 31 5.74 2.93 -10.64
CA ASP A 31 5.53 2.65 -9.23
C ASP A 31 5.72 1.14 -8.97
N ALA A 32 6.14 0.82 -7.75
CA ALA A 32 6.16 -0.53 -7.21
C ALA A 32 5.37 -0.56 -5.90
N LEU A 33 4.71 -1.68 -5.63
CA LEU A 33 4.02 -1.92 -4.37
C LEU A 33 4.92 -2.77 -3.47
N ILE A 34 5.28 -2.23 -2.31
CA ILE A 34 5.89 -2.99 -1.23
C ILE A 34 4.75 -3.53 -0.38
N ILE A 35 4.68 -4.85 -0.23
CA ILE A 35 3.75 -5.53 0.66
C ILE A 35 4.53 -6.34 1.69
N GLY A 36 3.95 -6.50 2.87
CA GLY A 36 4.52 -7.34 3.90
C GLY A 36 3.53 -7.63 5.01
N THR A 37 3.93 -8.54 5.89
CA THR A 37 3.14 -8.94 7.07
C THR A 37 4.05 -8.90 8.29
N ILE A 38 3.59 -8.26 9.35
CA ILE A 38 4.31 -8.16 10.63
C ILE A 38 3.77 -9.21 11.59
N TYR A 39 4.69 -9.99 12.17
CA TYR A 39 4.40 -11.00 13.16
C TYR A 39 5.14 -10.73 14.47
N SER A 40 4.53 -11.12 15.58
CA SER A 40 5.19 -11.23 16.87
C SER A 40 6.19 -12.40 16.89
N PRO A 41 7.06 -12.50 17.91
CA PRO A 41 7.93 -13.66 18.11
C PRO A 41 7.17 -15.00 18.16
N GLU A 42 5.91 -14.98 18.63
CA GLU A 42 5.02 -16.15 18.67
C GLU A 42 4.32 -16.44 17.34
N ARG A 43 4.72 -15.76 16.25
CA ARG A 43 4.13 -15.85 14.91
C ARG A 43 2.66 -15.43 14.84
N LYS A 44 2.23 -14.51 15.72
CA LYS A 44 0.90 -13.91 15.64
C LYS A 44 0.96 -12.62 14.85
N ALA A 45 -0.02 -12.41 13.97
CA ALA A 45 -0.14 -11.14 13.24
C ALA A 45 -0.29 -9.97 14.21
N ILE A 46 0.40 -8.86 13.95
CA ILE A 46 0.32 -7.64 14.76
C ILE A 46 -0.53 -6.61 14.01
N GLU A 47 -1.72 -6.32 14.52
CA GLU A 47 -2.57 -5.22 14.06
C GLU A 47 -2.06 -3.88 14.58
N GLY A 48 -2.14 -2.83 13.75
CA GLY A 48 -1.80 -1.47 14.15
C GLY A 48 -0.31 -1.18 14.33
N ALA A 49 0.57 -2.10 13.88
CA ALA A 49 2.01 -1.83 13.83
C ALA A 49 2.27 -0.69 12.84
N VAL A 50 3.15 0.25 13.22
CA VAL A 50 3.52 1.38 12.35
C VAL A 50 4.75 1.01 11.55
N ILE A 51 4.67 1.14 10.23
CA ILE A 51 5.80 0.94 9.32
C ILE A 51 6.20 2.30 8.77
N GLU A 52 7.38 2.79 9.13
CA GLU A 52 8.02 3.93 8.49
C GLU A 52 8.73 3.47 7.23
N VAL A 53 8.51 4.19 6.12
CA VAL A 53 9.18 3.94 4.85
C VAL A 53 10.16 5.08 4.57
N VAL A 54 11.43 4.74 4.33
CA VAL A 54 12.51 5.69 4.04
C VAL A 54 13.17 5.32 2.72
N ALA A 55 13.26 6.28 1.80
CA ALA A 55 14.06 6.15 0.59
C ALA A 55 15.52 6.50 0.87
N ILE A 56 16.44 5.70 0.38
CA ILE A 56 17.89 5.91 0.47
C ILE A 56 18.42 6.08 -0.96
N HIS A 57 18.80 7.29 -1.31
CA HIS A 57 19.38 7.61 -2.61
C HIS A 57 20.91 7.49 -2.59
N ASN A 58 21.52 7.48 -3.79
CA ASN A 58 22.96 7.54 -3.96
C ASN A 58 23.60 8.64 -3.09
N GLY A 59 24.72 8.31 -2.43
CA GLY A 59 25.38 9.22 -1.49
C GLY A 59 24.76 9.22 -0.09
N ASN A 60 23.92 8.22 0.25
CA ASN A 60 23.33 8.02 1.58
C ASN A 60 22.36 9.13 2.00
N CYS A 61 21.73 9.81 1.03
CA CYS A 61 20.67 10.78 1.31
C CYS A 61 19.39 10.03 1.67
N ARG A 62 18.87 10.27 2.88
CA ARG A 62 17.68 9.59 3.42
C ARG A 62 16.48 10.52 3.40
N VAL A 63 15.40 10.09 2.74
CA VAL A 63 14.15 10.84 2.64
C VAL A 63 13.01 10.03 3.23
N LYS A 64 12.32 10.59 4.22
CA LYS A 64 11.12 9.96 4.81
C LYS A 64 9.98 10.02 3.80
N MET A 65 9.45 8.86 3.44
CA MET A 65 8.35 8.73 2.49
C MET A 65 6.99 8.78 3.19
N GLY A 66 6.91 8.27 4.42
CA GLY A 66 5.69 8.29 5.22
C GLY A 66 5.56 7.08 6.13
N TYR A 67 4.32 6.85 6.59
CA TYR A 67 3.96 5.76 7.48
C TYR A 67 2.76 4.99 6.93
N VAL A 68 2.67 3.70 7.25
CA VAL A 68 1.48 2.86 7.04
C VAL A 68 1.24 1.99 8.27
N LEU A 69 -0.02 1.72 8.57
CA LEU A 69 -0.43 0.82 9.65
C LEU A 69 -0.76 -0.56 9.09
N THR A 70 -0.47 -1.60 9.87
CA THR A 70 -0.94 -2.96 9.54
C THR A 70 -2.44 -3.13 9.83
N ASN A 71 -3.11 -3.93 9.00
CA ASN A 71 -4.49 -4.36 9.23
C ASN A 71 -4.59 -5.46 10.31
N TYR A 72 -5.80 -5.97 10.57
CA TYR A 72 -6.05 -7.06 11.53
C TYR A 72 -5.32 -8.39 11.21
N GLN A 73 -4.84 -8.56 9.98
CA GLN A 73 -4.02 -9.70 9.54
C GLN A 73 -2.51 -9.40 9.62
N GLY A 74 -2.12 -8.24 10.15
CA GLY A 74 -0.74 -7.80 10.22
C GLY A 74 -0.16 -7.33 8.89
N GLU A 75 -0.99 -7.19 7.86
CA GLU A 75 -0.55 -6.86 6.50
C GLU A 75 -0.49 -5.36 6.29
N PHE A 76 0.49 -4.91 5.50
CA PHE A 76 0.60 -3.54 5.04
C PHE A 76 0.95 -3.50 3.55
N ALA A 77 0.64 -2.36 2.93
CA ALA A 77 1.00 -2.08 1.54
C ALA A 77 1.43 -0.61 1.41
N PHE A 78 2.57 -0.36 0.77
CA PHE A 78 3.10 0.98 0.54
C PHE A 78 3.59 1.13 -0.89
N VAL A 79 3.17 2.21 -1.56
CA VAL A 79 3.54 2.48 -2.95
C VAL A 79 4.81 3.34 -2.99
N VAL A 80 5.79 2.92 -3.78
CA VAL A 80 7.06 3.63 -3.98
C VAL A 80 7.37 3.80 -5.46
N GLU A 81 8.28 4.72 -5.80
CA GLU A 81 8.79 4.83 -7.17
C GLU A 81 9.87 3.76 -7.43
N LYS A 82 9.69 2.96 -8.48
CA LYS A 82 10.69 2.03 -8.97
C LYS A 82 11.81 2.79 -9.67
N ASN A 83 12.94 2.92 -8.98
CA ASN A 83 14.16 3.53 -9.48
C ASN A 83 15.37 2.62 -9.17
N ASN A 84 16.30 2.46 -10.12
CA ASN A 84 17.51 1.65 -9.95
C ASN A 84 18.58 2.31 -9.05
N CYS A 85 18.34 3.53 -8.56
CA CYS A 85 19.26 4.29 -7.72
C CYS A 85 18.64 4.63 -6.36
N THR A 86 17.66 3.85 -5.90
CA THR A 86 16.97 4.09 -4.62
C THR A 86 16.72 2.77 -3.92
N ASP A 87 17.32 2.62 -2.74
CA ASP A 87 17.02 1.56 -1.80
C ASP A 87 15.89 2.01 -0.86
N TYR A 88 15.14 1.05 -0.31
CA TYR A 88 14.06 1.33 0.64
C TYR A 88 14.33 0.65 1.97
N LEU A 89 14.29 1.44 3.05
CA LEU A 89 14.36 0.97 4.42
C LEU A 89 12.96 1.00 5.04
N LEU A 90 12.60 -0.09 5.72
CA LEU A 90 11.36 -0.23 6.47
C LEU A 90 11.69 -0.34 7.95
N ASN A 91 11.26 0.63 8.76
CA ASN A 91 11.33 0.54 10.22
C ASN A 91 9.95 0.17 10.75
N ALA A 92 9.85 -0.92 11.51
CA ALA A 92 8.60 -1.36 12.13
C ALA A 92 8.61 -1.00 13.62
N TYR A 93 7.49 -0.43 14.09
CA TYR A 93 7.27 -0.08 15.48
C TYR A 93 6.05 -0.84 16.01
N GLU A 94 6.14 -1.25 17.26
CA GLU A 94 5.01 -1.85 17.95
C GLU A 94 3.82 -0.86 18.02
N PRO A 95 2.58 -1.36 17.99
CA PRO A 95 1.41 -0.53 18.26
C PRO A 95 1.55 0.09 19.65
N LEU A 96 1.16 1.36 19.79
CA LEU A 96 0.97 1.91 21.12
C LEU A 96 -0.16 1.13 21.77
N GLU A 97 0.15 0.30 22.77
CA GLU A 97 -0.90 -0.24 23.62
C GLU A 97 -1.66 0.97 24.18
N GLY A 98 -2.96 1.05 23.87
CA GLY A 98 -3.80 2.04 24.50
C GLY A 98 -3.58 1.93 25.99
N ILE A 99 -3.30 3.07 26.64
CA ILE A 99 -3.31 3.19 28.09
C ILE A 99 -4.57 2.47 28.55
N LYS A 100 -4.42 1.28 29.12
CA LYS A 100 -5.52 0.61 29.79
C LYS A 100 -5.79 1.52 30.96
N ASP A 101 -6.88 2.26 30.89
CA ASP A 101 -7.42 2.95 32.06
C ASP A 101 -7.67 1.84 33.10
N GLU A 102 -6.74 1.73 34.06
CA GLU A 102 -6.89 0.95 35.29
C GLU A 102 -7.93 1.60 36.22
#